data_AF-A0A6J8EUF1-F1
#
_entry.id   AF-A0A6J8EUF1-F1
#
_cell.length_a   1.000
_cell.length_b   1.000
_cell.length_c   1.000
_cell.angle_alpha   90.00
_cell.angle_beta   90.00
_cell.angle_gamma   90.00
#
_symmetry.space_group_name_H-M   'P 1'
#
loop_
_entity.id
_entity.type
_entity.pdbx_description
1 polymer ?
#
loop_
_entity_poly.entity_id
_entity_poly.type
_entity_poly.pdbx_seq_one_letter_code
_entity_poly.pdbx_strand_id
1 'polypeptide(L)'
;MRHLTLHGRVSVISALLMSKLWYTLMVVNIPEKYCILIKNKCLEFLWNNKPPLVAYDVIINKVIDGGLNFPDIMQKMYAFRLKYLSRLFDENYCAIWKQTCLYFFSKFENMNLRIELLFCDLRNRKIDVLPEFYQSMILSWQNICENVDIEVNSENVLIFRFF
;
A
#
# COMPACT_ATOMS: atom_id res chain seq x y z
N MET A 1 -1.55 -31.22 -19.13
CA MET A 1 -1.40 -30.06 -18.22
C MET A 1 -2.59 -30.05 -17.26
N ARG A 2 -2.39 -29.95 -15.94
CA ARG A 2 -3.50 -29.96 -14.97
C ARG A 2 -4.39 -28.73 -15.20
N HIS A 3 -5.66 -28.92 -15.54
CA HIS A 3 -6.63 -27.84 -15.65
C HIS A 3 -6.93 -27.30 -14.25
N LEU A 4 -6.24 -26.24 -13.85
CA LEU A 4 -6.54 -25.52 -12.61
C LEU A 4 -7.85 -24.74 -12.77
N THR A 5 -8.71 -24.84 -11.77
CA THR A 5 -9.91 -24.00 -11.64
C THR A 5 -9.50 -22.54 -11.44
N LEU A 6 -10.44 -21.61 -11.66
CA LEU A 6 -10.19 -20.18 -11.48
C LEU A 6 -9.71 -19.86 -10.05
N HIS A 7 -10.39 -20.39 -9.04
CA HIS A 7 -9.96 -20.28 -7.64
C HIS A 7 -8.60 -20.93 -7.39
N GLY A 8 -8.32 -22.09 -8.00
CA GLY A 8 -7.01 -22.74 -7.89
C GLY A 8 -5.88 -21.84 -8.39
N ARG A 9 -6.09 -21.11 -9.49
CA ARG A 9 -5.10 -20.15 -10.02
C ARG A 9 -4.90 -18.96 -9.10
N VAL A 10 -5.98 -18.41 -8.54
CA VAL A 10 -5.86 -17.33 -7.53
C VAL A 10 -5.06 -17.82 -6.33
N SER A 11 -5.34 -19.01 -5.81
CA SER A 11 -4.58 -19.59 -4.70
C SER A 11 -3.10 -19.77 -5.03
N VAL A 12 -2.78 -20.19 -6.27
CA VAL A 12 -1.38 -20.31 -6.73
C VAL A 12 -0.69 -18.95 -6.77
N ILE A 13 -1.34 -17.92 -7.31
CA ILE A 13 -0.80 -16.54 -7.33
C ILE A 13 -0.55 -16.08 -5.89
N SER A 14 -1.54 -16.21 -5.01
CA SER A 14 -1.46 -15.74 -3.63
C SER A 14 -0.42 -16.49 -2.80
N ALA A 15 -0.29 -17.81 -2.98
CA ALA A 15 0.64 -18.61 -2.18
C ALA A 15 2.09 -18.48 -2.67
N LEU A 16 2.33 -18.48 -3.99
CA LEU A 16 3.68 -18.57 -4.54
C LEU A 16 4.26 -17.22 -4.93
N LEU A 17 3.50 -16.42 -5.69
CA LEU A 17 3.99 -15.14 -6.20
C LEU A 17 3.96 -14.09 -5.10
N MET A 18 2.80 -13.98 -4.45
CA MET A 18 2.58 -12.89 -3.49
C MET A 18 3.39 -13.05 -2.21
N SER A 19 3.68 -14.27 -1.75
CA SER A 19 4.55 -14.50 -0.59
C SER A 19 5.95 -13.88 -0.76
N LYS A 20 6.51 -13.93 -1.97
CA LYS A 20 7.80 -13.28 -2.31
C LYS A 20 7.66 -11.78 -2.54
N LEU A 21 6.59 -11.38 -3.24
CA LEU A 21 6.37 -9.98 -3.59
C LEU A 21 6.09 -9.10 -2.36
N TRP A 22 5.34 -9.61 -1.38
CA TRP A 22 5.03 -8.88 -0.15
C TRP A 22 6.25 -8.49 0.64
N TYR A 23 7.24 -9.38 0.76
CA TYR A 23 8.50 -9.05 1.42
C TYR A 23 9.20 -7.88 0.71
N THR A 24 9.27 -7.94 -0.62
CA THR A 24 9.91 -6.91 -1.44
C THR A 24 9.20 -5.56 -1.28
N LEU A 25 7.86 -5.55 -1.34
CA LEU A 25 7.04 -4.34 -1.21
C LEU A 25 7.11 -3.69 0.17
N MET A 26 7.38 -4.47 1.22
CA MET A 26 7.54 -3.91 2.57
C MET A 26 8.77 -3.01 2.68
N VAL A 27 9.86 -3.36 1.99
CA VAL A 27 11.17 -2.68 2.14
C VAL A 27 11.45 -1.72 0.99
N VAL A 28 10.92 -1.99 -0.20
CA VAL A 28 11.23 -1.25 -1.43
C VAL A 28 9.98 -0.57 -1.98
N ASN A 29 10.16 0.62 -2.54
CA ASN A 29 9.14 1.24 -3.37
C ASN A 29 9.22 0.69 -4.79
N ILE A 30 8.14 0.08 -5.26
CA ILE A 30 8.06 -0.40 -6.64
C ILE A 30 7.34 0.68 -7.45
N PRO A 31 7.97 1.24 -8.50
CA PRO A 31 7.31 2.18 -9.39
C PRO A 31 6.03 1.59 -9.98
N GLU A 32 5.01 2.43 -10.12
CA GLU A 32 3.66 2.01 -10.56
C GLU A 32 3.67 1.20 -11.86
N LYS A 33 4.54 1.57 -12.82
CA LYS A 33 4.72 0.84 -14.09
C LYS A 33 4.97 -0.66 -13.90
N TYR A 34 5.74 -1.04 -12.87
CA TYR A 34 6.04 -2.44 -12.59
C TYR A 34 4.90 -3.11 -11.84
N CYS A 35 4.20 -2.40 -10.96
CA CYS A 35 2.99 -2.92 -10.34
C CYS A 35 1.92 -3.26 -11.39
N ILE A 36 1.72 -2.38 -12.38
CA ILE A 36 0.81 -2.61 -13.52
C ILE A 36 1.28 -3.81 -14.34
N LEU A 37 2.58 -3.90 -14.64
CA LEU A 37 3.14 -5.04 -15.38
C LEU A 37 2.88 -6.38 -14.66
N ILE A 38 3.15 -6.43 -13.35
CA ILE A 38 2.93 -7.64 -12.54
C ILE A 38 1.43 -7.97 -12.49
N LYS A 39 0.57 -6.98 -12.25
CA LYS A 39 -0.89 -7.14 -12.29
C LYS A 39 -1.34 -7.76 -13.62
N ASN A 40 -0.88 -7.24 -14.74
CA ASN A 40 -1.24 -7.75 -16.07
C ASN A 40 -0.78 -9.20 -16.26
N LYS A 41 0.44 -9.55 -15.83
CA LYS A 41 0.94 -10.94 -15.89
C LYS A 41 0.13 -11.89 -15.00
N CYS A 42 -0.29 -11.45 -13.82
CA CYS A 42 -1.17 -12.23 -12.96
C CYS A 42 -2.55 -12.44 -13.59
N LEU A 43 -3.11 -11.43 -14.26
CA LEU A 43 -4.38 -11.53 -14.98
C LEU A 43 -4.28 -12.45 -16.20
N GLU A 44 -3.21 -12.36 -16.98
CA GLU A 44 -2.93 -13.29 -18.07
C GLU A 44 -2.89 -14.74 -17.57
N PHE A 45 -2.21 -15.00 -16.45
CA PHE A 45 -2.18 -16.32 -15.83
C PHE A 45 -3.57 -16.75 -15.32
N LEU A 46 -4.29 -15.86 -14.64
CA LEU A 46 -5.62 -16.13 -14.10
C LEU A 46 -6.59 -16.57 -15.20
N TRP A 47 -6.59 -15.86 -16.33
CA TRP A 47 -7.46 -16.15 -17.46
C TRP A 47 -6.89 -17.16 -18.47
N ASN A 48 -5.67 -17.65 -18.24
CA ASN A 48 -4.95 -18.53 -19.17
C ASN A 48 -4.91 -17.94 -20.59
N ASN A 49 -4.44 -16.69 -20.65
CA ASN A 49 -4.30 -15.87 -21.87
C ASN A 49 -5.62 -15.64 -22.64
N LYS A 50 -6.76 -15.82 -21.98
CA LYS A 50 -8.09 -15.47 -22.51
C LYS A 50 -8.50 -14.07 -22.06
N PRO A 51 -9.43 -13.41 -22.78
CA PRO A 51 -9.98 -12.14 -22.32
C PRO A 51 -10.63 -12.28 -20.93
N PRO A 52 -10.48 -11.28 -20.05
CA PRO A 52 -11.17 -11.26 -18.76
C PRO A 52 -12.69 -11.32 -18.94
N LEU A 53 -13.33 -12.24 -18.21
CA LEU A 53 -14.80 -12.36 -18.22
C LEU A 53 -15.45 -11.51 -17.12
N VAL A 54 -14.67 -11.11 -16.12
CA VAL A 54 -15.13 -10.38 -14.94
C VAL A 54 -14.27 -9.13 -14.79
N ALA A 55 -14.89 -8.03 -14.36
CA ALA A 55 -14.18 -6.78 -14.10
C ALA A 55 -13.18 -6.95 -12.95
N TYR A 56 -12.07 -6.22 -13.01
CA TYR A 56 -11.00 -6.31 -12.00
C TYR A 56 -11.51 -6.00 -10.59
N ASP A 57 -12.35 -4.97 -10.44
CA ASP A 57 -12.88 -4.53 -9.14
C ASP A 57 -13.79 -5.58 -8.49
N VAL A 58 -14.37 -6.48 -9.28
CA VAL A 58 -15.15 -7.62 -8.77
C VAL A 58 -14.23 -8.78 -8.37
N ILE A 59 -13.16 -9.02 -9.13
CA ILE A 59 -12.22 -10.12 -8.88
C ILE A 59 -11.47 -9.93 -7.55
N ILE A 60 -11.13 -8.70 -7.18
CA ILE A 60 -10.43 -8.37 -5.93
C ILE A 60 -11.30 -8.56 -4.68
N ASN A 61 -12.63 -8.50 -4.81
CA ASN A 61 -13.55 -8.61 -3.68
C ASN A 61 -13.48 -9.97 -3.00
N LYS A 62 -13.95 -10.04 -1.75
CA LYS A 62 -13.96 -11.30 -0.98
C LYS A 62 -14.88 -12.31 -1.66
N VAL A 63 -14.61 -13.59 -1.40
CA VAL A 63 -15.42 -14.69 -1.92
C VAL A 63 -16.88 -14.62 -1.45
N ILE A 64 -17.12 -14.12 -0.24
CA ILE A 64 -18.47 -13.89 0.30
C ILE A 64 -19.27 -12.84 -0.49
N ASP A 65 -18.59 -11.89 -1.10
CA ASP A 65 -19.20 -10.79 -1.87
C ASP A 65 -19.27 -11.12 -3.38
N GLY A 66 -19.09 -12.40 -3.74
CA GLY A 66 -19.07 -12.87 -5.13
C GLY A 66 -17.76 -12.61 -5.88
N GLY A 67 -16.72 -12.13 -5.18
CA GLY A 67 -15.39 -11.94 -5.75
C GLY A 67 -14.52 -13.20 -5.71
N LEU A 68 -13.26 -13.06 -6.14
CA LEU A 68 -12.28 -14.17 -6.16
C LEU A 68 -11.20 -14.03 -5.09
N ASN A 69 -11.24 -12.97 -4.27
CA ASN A 69 -10.22 -12.60 -3.30
C ASN A 69 -8.83 -12.48 -3.95
N PHE A 70 -8.78 -11.87 -5.13
CA PHE A 70 -7.55 -11.68 -5.88
C PHE A 70 -6.67 -10.59 -5.23
N PRO A 71 -5.36 -10.82 -5.09
CA PRO A 71 -4.47 -9.88 -4.44
C PRO A 71 -4.21 -8.63 -5.29
N ASP A 72 -4.62 -7.46 -4.78
CA ASP A 72 -4.24 -6.17 -5.35
C ASP A 72 -2.89 -5.69 -4.79
N ILE A 73 -1.92 -5.51 -5.68
CA ILE A 73 -0.54 -5.17 -5.35
C ILE A 73 -0.42 -3.73 -4.85
N MET A 74 -1.13 -2.79 -5.50
CA MET A 74 -1.07 -1.36 -5.17
C MET A 74 -1.73 -1.10 -3.83
N GLN A 75 -2.93 -1.65 -3.62
CA GLN A 75 -3.62 -1.55 -2.33
C GLN A 75 -2.79 -2.18 -1.21
N LYS A 76 -2.14 -3.32 -1.46
CA LYS A 76 -1.28 -3.95 -0.45
C LYS A 76 -0.05 -3.11 -0.13
N MET A 77 0.55 -2.46 -1.13
CA MET A 77 1.66 -1.54 -0.93
C MET A 77 1.24 -0.36 -0.05
N TYR A 78 0.12 0.30 -0.35
CA TYR A 78 -0.42 1.38 0.49
C TYR A 78 -0.72 0.90 1.91
N ALA A 79 -1.35 -0.27 2.07
CA ALA A 79 -1.58 -0.89 3.37
C ALA A 79 -0.28 -1.08 4.17
N PHE A 80 0.82 -1.47 3.53
CA PHE A 80 2.12 -1.54 4.19
C PHE A 80 2.63 -0.17 4.60
N ARG A 81 2.56 0.85 3.73
CA ARG A 81 3.00 2.21 4.09
C ARG A 81 2.24 2.76 5.30
N LEU A 82 0.94 2.54 5.37
CA LEU A 82 0.13 2.94 6.53
C LEU A 82 0.49 2.18 7.80
N LYS A 83 0.81 0.89 7.68
CA LYS A 83 1.32 0.11 8.81
C LYS A 83 2.65 0.64 9.34
N TYR A 84 3.50 1.19 8.47
CA TYR A 84 4.70 1.91 8.92
C TYR A 84 4.33 3.22 9.59
N LEU A 85 3.36 3.97 9.05
CA LEU A 85 2.89 5.21 9.67
C LEU A 85 2.29 4.99 11.06
N SER A 86 1.47 3.94 11.27
CA SER A 86 0.93 3.66 12.60
C SER A 86 2.03 3.42 13.64
N ARG A 87 3.14 2.79 13.24
CA ARG A 87 4.35 2.64 14.08
C ARG A 87 5.17 3.92 14.23
N LEU A 88 5.07 4.84 13.27
CA LEU A 88 5.70 6.15 13.35
C LEU A 88 5.01 7.01 14.42
N PHE A 89 3.68 6.92 14.53
CA PHE A 89 2.88 7.63 15.54
C PHE A 89 3.01 7.03 16.95
N ASP A 90 3.34 5.74 17.09
CA ASP A 90 3.59 5.13 18.40
C ASP A 90 4.90 5.66 19.02
N GLU A 91 4.78 6.51 20.05
CA GLU A 91 5.91 7.11 20.77
C GLU A 91 6.83 6.08 21.43
N ASN A 92 6.27 4.97 21.91
CA ASN A 92 7.02 3.91 22.60
C ASN A 92 7.79 3.00 21.63
N TYR A 93 7.49 3.09 20.33
CA TYR A 93 8.16 2.29 19.31
C TYR A 93 9.51 2.88 18.91
N CYS A 94 10.59 2.23 19.35
CA CYS A 94 11.97 2.58 19.04
C CYS A 94 12.52 1.72 17.89
N ALA A 95 12.74 2.31 16.72
CA ALA A 95 13.38 1.64 15.59
C ALA A 95 14.26 2.60 14.77
N ILE A 96 15.36 2.09 14.20
CA ILE A 96 16.31 2.89 13.40
C ILE A 96 15.61 3.52 12.20
N TRP A 97 14.79 2.75 11.47
CA TRP A 97 14.06 3.27 10.30
C TRP A 97 13.14 4.45 10.64
N LYS A 98 12.61 4.50 11.88
CA LYS A 98 11.77 5.59 12.38
C LYS A 98 12.60 6.87 12.49
N GLN A 99 13.78 6.79 13.11
CA GLN A 99 14.71 7.92 13.21
C GLN A 99 15.17 8.40 11.83
N THR A 100 15.49 7.48 10.92
CA THR A 100 15.84 7.80 9.53
C THR A 100 14.70 8.51 8.81
N CYS A 101 13.45 8.03 8.97
CA CYS A 101 12.26 8.66 8.40
C CYS A 101 12.10 10.10 8.89
N LEU A 102 12.15 10.31 10.22
CA LEU A 102 12.02 11.64 10.83
C LEU A 102 13.15 12.59 10.39
N TYR A 103 14.37 12.07 10.22
CA TYR A 103 15.48 12.84 9.66
C TYR A 103 15.15 13.33 8.24
N PHE A 104 14.72 12.45 7.35
CA PHE A 104 14.34 12.85 5.99
C PHE A 104 13.18 13.85 5.97
N PHE A 105 12.17 13.66 6.84
CA PHE A 105 11.06 14.60 6.97
C PHE A 105 11.53 15.98 7.45
N SER A 106 12.41 16.05 8.46
CA SER A 106 12.95 17.33 8.95
C SER A 106 13.77 18.10 7.91
N LYS A 107 14.36 17.39 6.94
CA LYS A 107 15.11 18.00 5.83
C LYS A 107 14.21 18.51 4.71
N PHE A 108 12.93 18.16 4.71
CA PHE A 108 11.99 18.63 3.70
C PHE A 108 11.78 20.14 3.81
N GLU A 109 12.12 20.86 2.73
CA GLU A 109 11.98 22.32 2.58
C GLU A 109 12.55 23.16 3.74
N ASN A 110 13.51 22.63 4.53
CA ASN A 110 14.06 23.26 5.74
C ASN A 110 13.00 23.66 6.78
N MET A 111 11.82 23.05 6.75
CA MET A 111 10.75 23.39 7.69
C MET A 111 10.98 22.79 9.08
N ASN A 112 11.98 21.90 9.24
CA ASN A 112 12.26 21.16 10.48
C ASN A 112 11.03 20.38 11.03
N LEU A 113 10.09 20.05 10.15
CA LEU A 113 8.90 19.28 10.50
C LEU A 113 9.24 17.79 10.51
N ARG A 114 8.82 17.09 11.55
CA ARG A 114 9.01 15.63 11.68
C ARG A 114 7.72 14.94 11.28
N ILE A 115 6.93 14.49 12.25
CA ILE A 115 5.61 13.87 12.02
C ILE A 115 4.62 14.92 11.52
N GLU A 116 4.83 16.18 11.89
CA GLU A 116 3.99 17.33 11.53
C GLU A 116 3.84 17.49 10.01
N LEU A 117 4.83 17.03 9.23
CA LEU A 117 4.80 17.03 7.77
C LEU A 117 3.61 16.23 7.20
N LEU A 118 3.16 15.18 7.88
CA LEU A 118 2.04 14.35 7.45
C LEU A 118 0.70 15.09 7.52
N PHE A 119 0.60 16.12 8.36
CA PHE A 119 -0.61 16.93 8.47
C PHE A 119 -0.61 18.13 7.51
N CYS A 120 0.46 18.32 6.75
CA CYS A 120 0.52 19.35 5.73
C CYS A 120 -0.17 18.91 4.44
N ASP A 121 -0.87 19.85 3.80
CA ASP A 121 -1.32 19.66 2.42
C ASP A 121 -0.13 19.80 1.46
N LEU A 122 0.34 18.67 0.95
CA LEU A 122 1.49 18.58 0.04
C LEU A 122 1.08 18.29 -1.40
N ARG A 123 -0.21 18.33 -1.74
CA ARG A 123 -0.73 17.93 -3.06
C ARG A 123 -0.13 18.72 -4.23
N ASN A 124 0.19 19.99 -3.98
CA ASN A 124 0.77 20.89 -4.99
C ASN A 124 2.28 21.11 -4.82
N ARG A 125 2.94 20.39 -3.89
CA ARG A 125 4.37 20.51 -3.66
C ARG A 125 5.13 19.36 -4.31
N LYS A 126 6.31 19.66 -4.85
CA LYS A 126 7.20 18.61 -5.37
C LYS A 126 7.85 17.89 -4.20
N ILE A 127 7.48 16.63 -3.99
CA ILE A 127 8.04 15.78 -2.94
C ILE A 127 9.33 15.06 -3.43
N ASP A 128 9.81 15.42 -4.62
CA ASP A 128 10.96 14.79 -5.32
C ASP A 128 12.27 14.80 -4.51
N VAL A 129 12.38 15.68 -3.51
CA VAL A 129 13.53 15.78 -2.61
C VAL A 129 13.63 14.56 -1.67
N LEU A 130 12.50 13.91 -1.37
CA LEU A 130 12.48 12.73 -0.50
C LEU A 130 12.74 11.46 -1.31
N PRO A 131 13.36 10.42 -0.72
CA PRO A 131 13.39 9.09 -1.34
C PRO A 131 11.98 8.58 -1.70
N GLU A 132 11.85 7.88 -2.83
CA GLU A 132 10.56 7.42 -3.36
C GLU A 132 9.71 6.64 -2.35
N PHE A 133 10.35 5.88 -1.45
CA PHE A 133 9.67 5.17 -0.38
C PHE A 133 8.90 6.11 0.55
N TYR A 134 9.50 7.21 0.98
CA TYR A 134 8.86 8.18 1.86
C TYR A 134 7.83 9.02 1.12
N GLN A 135 8.04 9.31 -0.17
CA GLN A 135 7.01 9.91 -1.01
C GLN A 135 5.76 9.03 -1.06
N SER A 136 5.93 7.73 -1.33
CA SER A 136 4.81 6.78 -1.35
C SER A 136 4.09 6.69 -0.02
N MET A 137 4.81 6.88 1.09
CA MET A 137 4.25 6.89 2.44
C MET A 137 3.35 8.11 2.67
N ILE A 138 3.81 9.30 2.31
CA ILE A 138 3.03 10.54 2.41
C ILE A 138 1.79 10.48 1.51
N LEU A 139 1.95 10.03 0.26
CA LEU A 139 0.83 9.90 -0.67
C LEU A 139 -0.22 8.89 -0.17
N SER A 140 0.22 7.77 0.41
CA SER A 140 -0.69 6.78 1.02
C SER A 140 -1.49 7.39 2.18
N TRP A 141 -0.86 8.23 2.99
CA TRP A 141 -1.52 8.93 4.10
C TRP A 141 -2.57 9.92 3.60
N GLN A 142 -2.20 10.79 2.66
CA GLN A 142 -3.10 11.80 2.10
C GLN A 142 -4.34 11.17 1.45
N ASN A 143 -4.15 10.10 0.69
CA ASN A 143 -5.27 9.36 0.08
C ASN A 143 -6.27 8.87 1.13
N ILE A 144 -5.80 8.44 2.31
CA ILE A 144 -6.71 8.01 3.37
C ILE A 144 -7.36 9.17 4.11
N CYS A 145 -6.63 10.26 4.36
CA CYS A 145 -7.23 11.45 4.94
C CYS A 145 -8.36 12.02 4.07
N GLU A 146 -8.30 11.86 2.75
CA GLU A 146 -9.38 12.28 1.84
C GLU A 146 -10.60 11.35 1.88
N ASN A 147 -10.40 10.06 2.21
CA ASN A 147 -11.45 9.03 2.17
C ASN A 147 -12.02 8.65 3.55
N VAL A 148 -11.48 9.21 4.63
CA VAL A 148 -11.85 8.88 6.01
C VAL A 148 -12.01 10.16 6.82
N ASP A 149 -13.15 10.33 7.49
CA ASP A 149 -13.31 11.33 8.55
C ASP A 149 -12.44 10.93 9.75
N ILE A 150 -11.28 11.56 9.88
CA ILE A 150 -10.32 11.26 10.97
C ILE A 150 -10.80 11.94 12.25
N GLU A 151 -11.47 11.20 13.15
CA GLU A 151 -11.63 11.63 14.54
C GLU A 151 -10.30 11.44 15.30
N VAL A 152 -9.61 12.55 15.59
CA VAL A 152 -8.43 12.56 16.44
C VAL A 152 -8.90 12.50 17.90
N ASN A 153 -8.88 11.32 18.51
CA ASN A 153 -9.07 11.20 19.95
C ASN A 153 -7.79 11.59 20.70
N SER A 154 -7.95 12.24 21.85
CA SER A 154 -6.92 12.87 22.70
C SER A 154 -5.85 11.94 23.29
N GLU A 155 -5.74 10.70 22.81
CA GLU A 155 -4.79 9.68 23.30
C GLU A 155 -3.77 9.21 22.24
N ASN A 156 -3.59 9.93 21.13
CA ASN A 156 -2.57 9.60 20.10
C ASN A 156 -2.65 8.17 19.52
N VAL A 157 -3.82 7.52 19.56
CA VAL A 157 -4.06 6.24 18.89
C VAL A 157 -4.95 6.49 17.67
N LEU A 158 -4.37 6.38 16.46
CA LEU A 158 -5.12 6.32 15.22
C LEU A 158 -5.89 4.98 15.16
N ILE A 159 -7.18 5.02 15.52
CA ILE A 159 -8.08 3.89 15.33
C ILE A 159 -8.66 4.01 13.91
N PHE A 160 -8.14 3.21 12.97
CA PHE A 160 -8.77 3.05 11.66
C PHE A 160 -10.06 2.23 11.82
N ARG A 161 -11.21 2.90 11.93
CA ARG A 161 -12.52 2.25 11.78
C ARG A 161 -12.79 2.06 10.29
N PHE A 162 -12.70 0.82 9.83
CA PHE A 162 -13.25 0.44 8.53
C PHE A 162 -14.74 0.14 8.73
N PHE A 163 -15.62 0.80 7.96
CA PHE A 163 -17.01 0.39 7.81
C PHE A 163 -17.11 -0.95 7.09
#